data_AF-A0A7X1NEU0-F1
#
_entry.id   AF-A0A7X1NEU0-F1
#
_cell.length_a   1.000
_cell.length_b   1.000
_cell.length_c   1.000
_cell.angle_alpha   90.00
_cell.angle_beta   90.00
_cell.angle_gamma   90.00
#
_symmetry.space_group_name_H-M   'P 1'
#
loop_
_entity.id
_entity.type
_entity.pdbx_description
1 polymer ?
#
loop_
_entity_poly.entity_id
_entity_poly.type
_entity_poly.pdbx_seq_one_letter_code
_entity_poly.pdbx_strand_id
1 'polypeptide(L)'
;MQILAVCGHMHQPLTGGLVNVNLSLKGLRGVMVSLTTMLVPIAAGFFVVHLSYSLLSPSSDAILDAVLLFFLALMVLMTSRRMILIVQLTALGFLLCMAIWTYSDIYMRIGIVDGASNVVVQDRESCLYFSIITFTTVGYGDFRPTPDGRMIAATEALTGYVFLGVFISMLSAYVAAHIHQAEKDRLRG
;
A
#
# COMPACT_ATOMS: atom_id res chain seq x y z
N MET A 1 -33.92 18.61 71.03
CA MET A 1 -33.67 17.56 70.02
C MET A 1 -33.40 18.27 68.70
N GLN A 2 -32.17 18.60 68.25
CA GLN A 2 -31.01 17.71 68.00
C GLN A 2 -31.54 16.37 67.46
N ILE A 3 -31.33 15.95 66.21
CA ILE A 3 -30.08 15.63 65.50
C ILE A 3 -30.56 15.39 64.03
N LEU A 4 -30.13 16.03 62.94
CA LEU A 4 -28.90 15.80 62.16
C LEU A 4 -28.93 16.76 60.95
N ALA A 5 -28.01 17.72 60.91
CA ALA A 5 -27.51 18.33 59.68
C ALA A 5 -26.12 17.74 59.43
N VAL A 6 -25.71 17.71 58.16
CA VAL A 6 -24.35 17.40 57.65
C VAL A 6 -24.02 15.91 57.49
N CYS A 7 -24.10 15.40 56.25
CA CYS A 7 -22.96 14.77 55.54
C CYS A 7 -23.42 14.28 54.16
N GLY A 8 -22.86 14.83 53.08
CA GLY A 8 -23.17 14.39 51.71
C GLY A 8 -22.52 15.22 50.63
N HIS A 9 -21.33 15.76 50.89
CA HIS A 9 -20.46 16.27 49.83
C HIS A 9 -19.89 15.10 49.03
N MET A 10 -19.88 15.29 47.71
CA MET A 10 -18.94 14.67 46.76
C MET A 10 -18.96 13.14 46.64
N HIS A 11 -19.66 12.67 45.61
CA HIS A 11 -19.14 11.58 44.78
C HIS A 11 -19.63 11.75 43.33
N GLN A 12 -18.89 12.53 42.54
CA GLN A 12 -18.88 12.31 41.09
C GLN A 12 -18.26 10.93 40.85
N PRO A 13 -18.89 10.01 40.10
CA PRO A 13 -18.22 8.77 39.76
C PRO A 13 -17.11 9.08 38.75
N LEU A 14 -15.89 8.67 39.10
CA LEU A 14 -14.62 8.75 38.36
C LEU A 14 -14.62 7.95 37.04
N THR A 15 -15.75 7.84 36.34
CA THR A 15 -15.91 7.02 35.12
C THR A 15 -15.34 7.67 33.86
N GLY A 16 -15.02 8.97 33.90
CA GLY A 16 -14.42 9.70 32.77
C GLY A 16 -12.99 9.25 32.42
N GLY A 17 -12.24 8.68 33.37
CA GLY A 17 -10.88 8.18 33.14
C GLY A 17 -10.85 6.83 32.41
N LEU A 18 -11.68 5.88 32.85
CA LEU A 18 -11.72 4.53 32.27
C LEU A 18 -12.27 4.50 30.84
N VAL A 19 -13.24 5.36 30.52
CA VAL A 19 -13.78 5.49 29.16
C VAL A 19 -12.76 6.10 28.21
N ASN A 20 -11.99 7.10 28.65
CA ASN A 20 -10.92 7.72 27.86
C ASN A 20 -9.74 6.77 27.60
N VAL A 21 -9.35 5.95 28.59
CA VAL A 21 -8.28 4.95 28.43
C VAL A 21 -8.70 3.86 27.44
N ASN A 22 -9.97 3.44 27.46
CA ASN A 22 -10.51 2.47 26.48
C ASN A 22 -10.61 3.06 25.06
N LEU A 23 -10.92 4.35 24.92
CA LEU A 23 -10.94 5.04 23.62
C LEU A 23 -9.52 5.20 23.03
N SER A 24 -8.54 5.48 23.89
CA SER A 24 -7.12 5.57 23.52
C SER A 24 -6.57 4.20 23.11
N LEU A 25 -6.86 3.13 23.87
CA LEU A 25 -6.45 1.75 23.58
C LEU A 25 -7.09 1.19 22.29
N LYS A 26 -8.36 1.53 21.99
CA LYS A 26 -8.99 1.14 20.71
C LYS A 26 -8.35 1.84 19.53
N GLY A 27 -8.00 3.12 19.66
CA GLY A 27 -7.23 3.86 18.65
C GLY A 27 -5.81 3.33 18.49
N LEU A 28 -5.14 2.94 19.58
CA LEU A 28 -3.80 2.35 19.58
C LEU A 28 -3.79 0.96 18.96
N ARG A 29 -4.80 0.12 19.25
CA ARG A 29 -5.00 -1.18 18.59
C ARG A 29 -5.26 -1.04 17.10
N GLY A 30 -6.07 -0.07 16.67
CA GLY A 30 -6.31 0.19 15.25
C GLY A 30 -5.03 0.65 14.51
N VAL A 31 -4.22 1.49 15.16
CA VAL A 31 -2.91 1.92 14.63
C VAL A 31 -1.92 0.75 14.59
N MET A 32 -1.86 -0.09 15.63
CA MET A 32 -1.00 -1.27 15.65
C MET A 32 -1.40 -2.34 14.62
N VAL A 33 -2.70 -2.58 14.43
CA VAL A 33 -3.21 -3.51 13.41
C VAL A 33 -2.95 -2.96 12.01
N SER A 34 -3.13 -1.66 11.79
CA SER A 34 -2.77 -1.03 10.51
C SER A 34 -1.26 -1.13 10.25
N LEU A 35 -0.41 -0.80 11.21
CA LEU A 35 1.06 -0.88 11.09
C LEU A 35 1.54 -2.30 10.79
N THR A 36 0.97 -3.31 11.46
CA THR A 36 1.29 -4.71 11.21
C THR A 36 0.82 -5.18 9.83
N THR A 37 -0.37 -4.76 9.38
CA THR A 37 -0.82 -5.03 8.00
C THR A 37 -0.05 -4.27 6.92
N MET A 38 0.63 -3.16 7.26
CA MET A 38 1.44 -2.35 6.34
C MET A 38 2.87 -2.87 6.18
N LEU A 39 3.49 -3.33 7.27
CA LEU A 39 4.88 -3.81 7.27
C LEU A 39 5.07 -5.06 6.43
N VAL A 40 4.07 -5.95 6.40
CA VAL A 40 4.17 -7.25 5.72
C VAL A 40 4.25 -7.12 4.18
N PRO A 41 3.36 -6.40 3.48
CA PRO A 41 3.47 -6.26 2.02
C PRO A 41 4.66 -5.40 1.60
N ILE A 42 5.04 -4.39 2.39
CA ILE A 42 6.19 -3.53 2.11
C ILE A 42 7.50 -4.32 2.28
N ALA A 43 7.63 -5.11 3.35
CA ALA A 43 8.79 -5.98 3.56
C ALA A 43 8.85 -7.12 2.54
N ALA A 44 7.70 -7.69 2.15
CA ALA A 44 7.65 -8.71 1.10
C ALA A 44 8.06 -8.15 -0.27
N GLY A 45 7.56 -6.96 -0.64
CA GLY A 45 7.97 -6.26 -1.86
C GLY A 45 9.46 -5.89 -1.85
N PHE A 46 9.94 -5.36 -0.71
CA PHE A 46 11.36 -5.07 -0.49
C PHE A 46 12.25 -6.31 -0.61
N PHE A 47 11.83 -7.45 -0.04
CA PHE A 47 12.58 -8.70 -0.10
C PHE A 47 12.67 -9.25 -1.53
N VAL A 48 11.57 -9.21 -2.29
CA VAL A 48 11.56 -9.67 -3.69
C VAL A 48 12.42 -8.78 -4.58
N VAL A 49 12.32 -7.45 -4.39
CA VAL A 49 13.13 -6.45 -5.12
C VAL A 49 14.61 -6.63 -4.78
N HIS A 50 14.97 -6.63 -3.51
CA HIS A 50 16.37 -6.75 -3.07
C HIS A 50 16.99 -8.09 -3.51
N LEU A 51 16.23 -9.19 -3.47
CA LEU A 51 16.69 -10.49 -3.97
C LEU A 51 16.91 -10.48 -5.49
N SER A 52 16.13 -9.70 -6.23
CA SER A 52 16.26 -9.55 -7.69
C SER A 52 17.49 -8.71 -8.08
N TYR A 53 17.76 -7.61 -7.36
CA TYR A 53 18.88 -6.71 -7.61
C TYR A 53 20.24 -7.25 -7.12
N SER A 54 20.26 -7.88 -5.94
CA SER A 54 21.47 -8.47 -5.33
C SER A 54 22.13 -9.56 -6.18
N LEU A 55 21.37 -10.20 -7.06
CA LEU A 55 21.85 -11.25 -7.96
C LEU A 55 22.40 -10.70 -9.29
N LEU A 56 22.20 -9.41 -9.60
CA LEU A 56 22.38 -8.87 -10.95
C LEU A 56 23.54 -7.86 -11.09
N SER A 57 23.73 -6.88 -10.20
CA SER A 57 24.82 -5.86 -10.34
C SER A 57 25.10 -5.10 -9.01
N PRO A 58 26.13 -5.47 -8.21
CA PRO A 58 26.34 -4.92 -6.86
C PRO A 58 26.63 -3.41 -6.75
N SER A 59 26.83 -2.70 -7.86
CA SER A 59 27.38 -1.34 -7.89
C SER A 59 26.36 -0.21 -8.07
N SER A 60 25.11 -0.50 -8.45
CA SER A 60 24.06 0.52 -8.75
C SER A 60 22.94 0.64 -7.70
N ASP A 61 22.90 -0.25 -6.71
CA ASP A 61 21.67 -0.51 -5.93
C ASP A 61 21.56 0.34 -4.67
N ALA A 62 22.68 0.87 -4.17
CA ALA A 62 22.72 1.63 -2.92
C ALA A 62 21.90 2.94 -2.97
N ILE A 63 21.82 3.57 -4.15
CA ILE A 63 21.09 4.84 -4.31
C ILE A 63 19.57 4.58 -4.32
N LEU A 64 19.13 3.54 -5.01
CA LEU A 64 17.73 3.13 -5.06
C LEU A 64 17.23 2.67 -3.68
N ASP A 65 18.04 1.87 -2.99
CA ASP A 65 17.73 1.42 -1.63
C ASP A 65 17.71 2.59 -0.63
N ALA A 66 18.65 3.53 -0.72
CA ALA A 66 18.67 4.71 0.15
C ALA A 66 17.48 5.65 -0.12
N VAL A 67 17.11 5.86 -1.38
CA VAL A 67 15.93 6.65 -1.75
C VAL A 67 14.65 5.98 -1.25
N LEU A 68 14.54 4.66 -1.41
CA LEU A 68 13.40 3.88 -0.92
C LEU A 68 13.29 3.95 0.61
N LEU A 69 14.39 3.74 1.33
CA LEU A 69 14.45 3.84 2.78
C LEU A 69 14.16 5.27 3.27
N PHE A 70 14.57 6.30 2.53
CA PHE A 70 14.25 7.69 2.84
C PHE A 70 12.76 7.98 2.69
N PHE A 71 12.13 7.54 1.60
CA PHE A 71 10.68 7.67 1.41
C PHE A 71 9.90 6.86 2.44
N LEU A 72 10.36 5.64 2.76
CA LEU A 72 9.78 4.80 3.82
C LEU A 72 9.89 5.48 5.20
N ALA A 73 11.05 6.05 5.52
CA ALA A 73 11.27 6.77 6.77
C ALA A 73 10.37 8.02 6.86
N LEU A 74 10.30 8.84 5.80
CA LEU A 74 9.37 9.98 5.74
C LEU A 74 7.91 9.54 5.90
N MET A 75 7.52 8.45 5.23
CA MET A 75 6.18 7.89 5.30
C MET A 75 5.81 7.47 6.73
N VAL A 76 6.72 6.79 7.43
CA VAL A 76 6.53 6.36 8.82
C VAL A 76 6.45 7.57 9.76
N LEU A 77 7.32 8.58 9.58
CA LEU A 77 7.38 9.78 10.41
C LEU A 77 6.16 10.69 10.28
N MET A 78 5.49 10.70 9.11
CA MET A 78 4.34 11.56 8.85
C MET A 78 2.98 10.95 9.25
N THR A 79 2.97 9.83 9.99
CA THR A 79 1.75 9.07 10.33
C THR A 79 0.91 9.75 11.40
N SER A 80 0.17 10.81 11.03
CA SER A 80 -0.93 11.39 11.80
C SER A 80 -2.28 10.82 11.37
N ARG A 81 -3.26 10.70 12.29
CA ARG A 81 -4.55 9.98 12.07
C ARG A 81 -5.34 10.42 10.83
N ARG A 82 -5.26 11.69 10.41
CA ARG A 82 -5.95 12.19 9.20
C ARG A 82 -5.16 11.95 7.91
N MET A 83 -3.85 11.76 8.01
CA MET A 83 -2.94 11.57 6.87
C MET A 83 -2.79 10.09 6.48
N ILE A 84 -3.22 9.14 7.33
CA ILE A 84 -3.05 7.69 7.10
C ILE A 84 -3.53 7.29 5.70
N LEU A 85 -4.73 7.68 5.28
CA LEU A 85 -5.25 7.28 3.97
C LEU A 85 -4.42 7.86 2.80
N ILE A 86 -4.13 9.16 2.83
CA ILE A 86 -3.36 9.83 1.77
C ILE A 86 -1.99 9.18 1.65
N VAL A 87 -1.33 8.94 2.79
CA VAL A 87 -0.03 8.29 2.88
C VAL A 87 -0.08 6.86 2.32
N GLN A 88 -1.14 6.09 2.64
CA GLN A 88 -1.32 4.74 2.09
C GLN A 88 -1.54 4.75 0.57
N LEU A 89 -2.33 5.70 0.04
CA LEU A 89 -2.56 5.81 -1.40
C LEU A 89 -1.27 6.22 -2.13
N THR A 90 -0.50 7.16 -1.58
CA THR A 90 0.81 7.54 -2.16
C THR A 90 1.79 6.37 -2.15
N ALA A 91 1.82 5.57 -1.08
CA ALA A 91 2.68 4.40 -1.01
C ALA A 91 2.25 3.29 -1.99
N LEU A 92 0.94 3.05 -2.13
CA LEU A 92 0.42 2.10 -3.11
C LEU A 92 0.79 2.52 -4.55
N GLY A 93 0.66 3.81 -4.87
CA GLY A 93 1.07 4.35 -6.17
C GLY A 93 2.57 4.19 -6.41
N PHE A 94 3.40 4.45 -5.41
CA PHE A 94 4.85 4.24 -5.52
C PHE A 94 5.22 2.77 -5.73
N LEU A 95 4.58 1.85 -4.97
CA LEU A 95 4.77 0.41 -5.14
C LEU A 95 4.34 -0.08 -6.53
N LEU A 96 3.27 0.47 -7.08
CA LEU A 96 2.80 0.17 -8.43
C LEU A 96 3.83 0.60 -9.48
N CYS A 97 4.36 1.82 -9.39
CA CYS A 97 5.40 2.31 -10.30
C CYS A 97 6.66 1.43 -10.25
N MET A 98 7.08 1.03 -9.04
CA MET A 98 8.22 0.13 -8.83
C MET A 98 7.97 -1.27 -9.41
N ALA A 99 6.75 -1.81 -9.24
CA ALA A 99 6.40 -3.10 -9.82
C ALA A 99 6.49 -3.08 -11.35
N ILE A 100 5.90 -2.07 -12.00
CA ILE A 100 5.94 -1.89 -13.46
C ILE A 100 7.38 -1.80 -13.97
N TRP A 101 8.22 -1.01 -13.30
CA TRP A 101 9.64 -0.89 -13.64
C TRP A 101 10.39 -2.22 -13.51
N THR A 102 10.10 -3.00 -12.47
CA THR A 102 10.73 -4.30 -12.24
C THR A 102 10.38 -5.29 -13.34
N TYR A 103 9.09 -5.39 -13.71
CA TYR A 103 8.67 -6.22 -14.84
C TYR A 103 9.27 -5.74 -16.17
N SER A 104 9.35 -4.43 -16.39
CA SER A 104 9.99 -3.87 -17.58
C SER A 104 11.47 -4.29 -17.70
N ASP A 105 12.25 -4.28 -16.61
CA ASP A 105 13.65 -4.74 -16.64
C ASP A 105 13.76 -6.23 -16.97
N ILE A 106 12.85 -7.04 -16.40
CA ILE A 106 12.77 -8.48 -16.71
C ILE A 106 12.49 -8.69 -18.21
N TYR A 107 11.57 -7.93 -18.81
CA TYR A 107 11.29 -8.01 -20.24
C TYR A 107 12.42 -7.53 -21.13
N MET A 108 13.21 -6.54 -20.71
CA MET A 108 14.40 -6.14 -21.46
C MET A 108 15.43 -7.29 -21.54
N ARG A 109 15.52 -8.13 -20.50
CA ARG A 109 16.47 -9.25 -20.46
C ARG A 109 16.02 -10.44 -21.30
N ILE A 110 14.74 -10.81 -21.19
CA ILE A 110 14.18 -12.00 -21.86
C ILE A 110 13.78 -11.67 -23.31
N GLY A 111 13.42 -10.41 -23.56
CA GLY A 111 12.85 -9.94 -24.81
C GLY A 111 11.35 -10.14 -24.90
N ILE A 112 10.72 -9.24 -25.66
CA ILE A 112 9.31 -9.30 -26.06
C ILE A 112 9.24 -9.50 -27.57
N VAL A 113 8.18 -10.09 -28.08
CA VAL A 113 8.00 -10.32 -29.51
C VAL A 113 7.03 -9.29 -30.05
N ASP A 114 7.47 -8.54 -31.07
CA ASP A 114 6.58 -7.67 -31.84
C ASP A 114 5.62 -8.53 -32.68
N GLY A 115 4.32 -8.29 -32.55
CA GLY A 115 3.27 -9.01 -33.24
C GLY A 115 3.26 -8.77 -34.76
N ALA A 116 3.73 -7.60 -35.22
CA ALA A 116 3.77 -7.27 -36.64
C ALA A 116 4.96 -7.93 -37.35
N SER A 117 6.17 -7.75 -36.82
CA SER A 117 7.40 -8.25 -37.45
C SER A 117 7.80 -9.66 -37.00
N ASN A 118 7.22 -10.19 -35.92
CA ASN A 118 7.62 -11.42 -35.25
C ASN A 118 9.10 -11.43 -34.80
N VAL A 119 9.69 -10.25 -34.64
CA VAL A 119 11.07 -10.08 -34.17
C VAL A 119 11.09 -9.88 -32.65
N VAL A 120 12.15 -10.36 -32.00
CA VAL A 120 12.39 -10.10 -30.59
C VAL A 120 12.94 -8.69 -30.42
N VAL A 121 12.25 -7.91 -29.60
CA VAL A 121 12.52 -6.51 -29.30
C VAL A 121 12.90 -6.40 -27.81
N GLN A 122 13.91 -5.58 -27.52
CA GLN A 122 14.48 -5.39 -26.17
C GLN A 122 14.70 -3.90 -25.85
N ASP A 123 14.06 -2.99 -26.58
CA ASP A 123 14.15 -1.58 -26.26
C ASP A 123 13.34 -1.23 -25.01
N ARG A 124 13.79 -0.20 -24.29
CA ARG A 124 13.23 0.16 -22.98
C ARG A 124 11.81 0.70 -23.07
N GLU A 125 11.47 1.36 -24.18
CA GLU A 125 10.15 1.99 -24.35
C GLU A 125 9.08 0.93 -24.60
N SER A 126 9.34 0.00 -25.50
CA SER A 126 8.45 -1.13 -25.81
C SER A 126 8.29 -2.07 -24.61
N CYS A 127 9.37 -2.35 -23.86
CA CYS A 127 9.29 -3.18 -22.65
C CYS A 127 8.49 -2.51 -21.53
N LEU A 128 8.68 -1.21 -21.32
CA LEU A 128 7.92 -0.46 -20.32
C LEU A 128 6.45 -0.36 -20.72
N TYR A 129 6.17 -0.09 -21.99
CA TYR A 129 4.82 -0.08 -22.54
C TYR A 129 4.14 -1.45 -22.37
N PHE A 130 4.83 -2.54 -22.74
CA PHE A 130 4.32 -3.90 -22.58
C PHE A 130 4.00 -4.24 -21.12
N SER A 131 4.88 -3.86 -20.19
CA SER A 131 4.66 -3.98 -18.74
C SER A 131 3.42 -3.21 -18.29
N ILE A 132 3.27 -1.94 -18.68
CA ILE A 132 2.10 -1.12 -18.33
C ILE A 132 0.80 -1.76 -18.81
N ILE A 133 0.71 -2.15 -20.09
CA ILE A 133 -0.53 -2.72 -20.66
C ILE A 133 -0.84 -4.13 -20.12
N THR A 134 0.19 -4.88 -19.70
CA THR A 134 0.03 -6.22 -19.10
C THR A 134 -0.41 -6.09 -17.65
N PHE A 135 0.24 -5.22 -16.87
CA PHE A 135 -0.11 -4.93 -15.48
C PHE A 135 -1.55 -4.38 -15.35
N THR A 136 -1.94 -3.50 -16.27
CA THR A 136 -3.30 -2.94 -16.34
C THR A 136 -4.32 -3.87 -17.00
N THR A 137 -3.89 -5.07 -17.42
CA THR A 137 -4.69 -6.11 -18.08
C THR A 137 -5.36 -5.67 -19.39
N VAL A 138 -4.89 -4.59 -20.00
CA VAL A 138 -5.36 -4.07 -21.29
C VAL A 138 -4.94 -4.99 -22.44
N GLY A 139 -3.64 -5.32 -22.52
CA GLY A 139 -3.09 -6.28 -23.47
C GLY A 139 -3.52 -6.10 -24.93
N TYR A 140 -3.12 -5.00 -25.60
CA TYR A 140 -3.50 -4.72 -26.99
C TYR A 140 -3.08 -5.80 -28.01
N GLY A 141 -2.05 -6.60 -27.69
CA GLY A 141 -1.58 -7.72 -28.52
C GLY A 141 -0.62 -7.32 -29.63
N ASP A 142 -0.18 -6.06 -29.64
CA ASP A 142 0.91 -5.54 -30.45
C ASP A 142 2.27 -6.10 -30.03
N PHE A 143 2.50 -6.27 -28.72
CA PHE A 143 3.61 -7.04 -28.18
C PHE A 143 3.11 -8.27 -27.42
N ARG A 144 3.89 -9.35 -27.48
CA ARG A 144 3.59 -10.61 -26.78
C ARG A 144 4.85 -11.15 -26.09
N PRO A 145 4.71 -11.87 -24.97
CA PRO A 145 5.85 -12.45 -24.30
C PRO A 145 6.49 -13.55 -25.16
N THR A 146 7.80 -13.70 -25.07
CA THR A 146 8.52 -14.88 -25.55
C THR A 146 8.02 -16.15 -24.84
N PRO A 147 8.28 -17.36 -25.36
CA PRO A 147 7.88 -18.60 -24.72
C PRO A 147 8.24 -18.69 -23.23
N ASP A 148 9.46 -18.24 -22.88
CA ASP A 148 9.96 -18.22 -21.50
C ASP A 148 9.35 -17.09 -20.66
N GLY A 149 8.96 -15.98 -21.30
CA GLY A 149 8.33 -14.82 -20.65
C GLY A 149 6.85 -14.99 -20.32
N ARG A 150 6.18 -16.06 -20.77
CA ARG A 150 4.72 -16.25 -20.59
C ARG A 150 4.30 -16.33 -19.12
N MET A 151 5.08 -17.06 -18.31
CA MET A 151 4.78 -17.19 -16.88
C MET A 151 4.96 -15.86 -16.15
N ILE A 152 5.94 -15.06 -16.59
CA ILE A 152 6.22 -13.73 -16.02
C ILE A 152 5.05 -12.79 -16.30
N ALA A 153 4.59 -12.72 -17.55
CA ALA A 153 3.38 -11.96 -17.92
C ALA A 153 2.14 -12.40 -17.15
N ALA A 154 1.97 -13.70 -16.90
CA ALA A 154 0.87 -14.20 -16.08
C ALA A 154 0.97 -13.69 -14.62
N THR A 155 2.16 -13.74 -14.01
CA THR A 155 2.38 -13.21 -12.67
C THR A 155 2.22 -11.69 -12.58
N GLU A 156 2.59 -10.96 -13.63
CA GLU A 156 2.40 -9.52 -13.72
C GLU A 156 0.91 -9.15 -13.74
N ALA A 157 0.13 -9.80 -14.60
CA ALA A 157 -1.31 -9.59 -14.65
C ALA A 157 -1.99 -9.93 -13.31
N LEU A 158 -1.58 -11.02 -12.66
CA LEU A 158 -2.07 -11.40 -11.33
C LEU A 158 -1.72 -10.33 -10.29
N THR A 159 -0.50 -9.81 -10.33
CA THR A 159 -0.05 -8.74 -9.44
C THR A 159 -0.90 -7.48 -9.64
N GLY A 160 -1.18 -7.09 -10.89
CA GLY A 160 -2.09 -5.99 -11.21
C GLY A 160 -3.46 -6.11 -10.53
N TYR A 161 -4.07 -7.30 -10.57
CA TYR A 161 -5.34 -7.56 -9.87
C TYR A 161 -5.25 -7.43 -8.36
N VAL A 162 -4.16 -7.91 -7.75
CA VAL A 162 -3.94 -7.77 -6.30
C VAL A 162 -3.85 -6.30 -5.92
N PHE A 163 -3.10 -5.50 -6.68
CA PHE A 163 -2.99 -4.05 -6.46
C PHE A 163 -4.34 -3.34 -6.59
N LEU A 164 -5.12 -3.69 -7.63
CA LEU A 164 -6.47 -3.14 -7.81
C LEU A 164 -7.39 -3.51 -6.63
N GLY A 165 -7.32 -4.74 -6.14
CA GLY A 165 -8.09 -5.19 -4.98
C GLY A 165 -7.74 -4.42 -3.71
N VAL A 166 -6.46 -4.17 -3.47
CA VAL A 166 -5.99 -3.34 -2.34
C VAL A 166 -6.49 -1.90 -2.48
N PHE A 167 -6.41 -1.32 -3.68
CA PHE A 167 -6.91 0.03 -3.95
C PHE A 167 -8.40 0.17 -3.64
N ILE A 168 -9.22 -0.77 -4.12
CA ILE A 168 -10.67 -0.79 -3.87
C ILE A 168 -10.98 -0.96 -2.38
N SER A 169 -10.27 -1.86 -1.70
CA SER A 169 -10.40 -2.08 -0.25
C SER A 169 -10.17 -0.79 0.53
N MET A 170 -9.09 -0.05 0.21
CA MET A 170 -8.79 1.22 0.85
C MET A 170 -9.86 2.29 0.61
N LEU A 171 -10.34 2.41 -0.63
CA LEU A 171 -11.40 3.35 -0.98
C LEU A 171 -12.72 3.03 -0.24
N SER A 172 -13.10 1.76 -0.19
CA SER A 172 -14.30 1.33 0.53
C SER A 172 -14.22 1.63 2.04
N ALA A 173 -13.06 1.39 2.66
CA ALA A 173 -12.82 1.70 4.06
C ALA A 173 -12.92 3.21 4.34
N TYR A 174 -12.40 4.04 3.43
CA TYR A 174 -12.54 5.50 3.51
C TYR A 174 -13.99 5.95 3.49
N VAL A 175 -14.76 5.45 2.51
CA VAL A 175 -16.17 5.80 2.34
C VAL A 175 -17.00 5.37 3.55
N ALA A 176 -16.80 4.13 4.04
CA ALA A 176 -17.49 3.63 5.23
C ALA A 176 -17.22 4.50 6.46
N ALA A 177 -15.97 4.94 6.65
CA ALA A 177 -15.61 5.81 7.77
C ALA A 177 -16.31 7.18 7.72
N HIS A 178 -16.52 7.75 6.53
CA HIS A 178 -17.20 9.04 6.37
C HIS A 178 -18.71 8.94 6.56
N ILE A 179 -19.33 7.86 6.07
CA ILE A 179 -20.76 7.62 6.25
C ILE A 179 -21.09 7.48 7.75
N HIS A 180 -20.30 6.71 8.50
CA HIS A 180 -20.51 6.55 9.95
C HIS A 180 -20.32 7.84 10.76
N GLN A 181 -19.48 8.75 10.29
CA GLN A 181 -19.33 10.07 10.91
C GLN A 181 -20.55 10.95 10.63
N ALA A 182 -21.02 10.99 9.38
CA ALA A 182 -22.22 11.74 9.00
C ALA A 182 -23.48 11.27 9.75
N GLU A 183 -23.63 9.96 9.97
CA GLU A 183 -24.74 9.41 10.75
C GLU A 183 -24.68 9.83 12.23
N LYS A 184 -23.50 9.80 12.85
CA LYS A 184 -23.31 10.26 14.24
C LYS A 184 -23.61 11.74 14.41
N ASP A 185 -23.23 12.56 13.44
CA ASP A 185 -23.48 14.00 13.50
C ASP A 185 -24.98 14.30 13.33
N ARG A 186 -25.68 13.52 12.48
CA ARG A 186 -27.14 13.60 12.35
C ARG A 186 -27.89 13.20 13.62
N LEU A 187 -27.39 12.23 14.40
CA LEU A 187 -28.01 11.82 15.67
C LEU A 187 -27.75 12.81 16.82
N ARG A 188 -26.83 13.77 16.64
CA ARG A 188 -26.44 14.75 17.65
C ARG A 188 -27.09 16.13 17.49
N GLY A 189 -27.64 16.43 16.30
CA GLY A 189 -28.42 17.65 16.02
C GLY A 189 -29.90 17.39 16.14
#